data_AF-A0A392UHW3-F1
#
_entry.id   AF-A0A392UHW3-F1
#
_cell.length_a   1.000
_cell.length_b   1.000
_cell.length_c   1.000
_cell.angle_alpha   90.00
_cell.angle_beta   90.00
_cell.angle_gamma   90.00
#
_symmetry.space_group_name_H-M   'P 1'
#
loop_
_entity.id
_entity.type
_entity.pdbx_description
1 polymer ?
#
loop_
_entity_poly.entity_id
_entity_poly.type
_entity_poly.pdbx_seq_one_letter_code
_entity_poly.pdbx_strand_id
1 'polypeptide(L)' 'NHWWKNARQRLGAGGMVITWEMFKREFWVKYFPADVRNRKVVDFLELKQGNMTVAEYAAKFESLSVFSPYYNTPEAEYD' A
#
# COMPACT_ATOMS: atom_id res chain seq x y z
N ASN A 1 -20.07 8.39 -3.41
CA ASN A 1 -18.60 8.42 -3.21
C ASN A 1 -18.08 9.86 -3.22
N HIS A 2 -18.15 10.57 -2.08
CA HIS A 2 -17.85 12.02 -1.99
C HIS A 2 -16.36 12.36 -2.04
N TRP A 3 -15.49 11.48 -1.52
CA TRP A 3 -14.04 11.71 -1.48
C TRP A 3 -13.47 11.89 -2.90
N TRP A 4 -13.84 11.00 -3.84
CA TRP A 4 -13.27 11.00 -5.18
C TRP A 4 -13.70 12.23 -5.97
N LYS A 5 -14.93 12.72 -5.77
CA LYS A 5 -15.39 13.97 -6.37
C LYS A 5 -14.51 15.15 -5.94
N ASN A 6 -14.18 15.23 -4.65
CA ASN A 6 -13.31 16.28 -4.10
C ASN A 6 -11.85 16.13 -4.58
N ALA A 7 -11.32 14.90 -4.58
CA ALA A 7 -9.97 14.63 -5.07
C ALA A 7 -9.83 14.98 -6.56
N ARG A 8 -10.84 14.63 -7.38
CA ARG A 8 -10.87 14.94 -8.81
C ARG A 8 -10.91 16.44 -9.10
N GLN A 9 -11.66 17.21 -8.32
CA GLN A 9 -11.68 18.67 -8.44
C GLN A 9 -10.32 19.29 -8.13
N ARG A 10 -9.63 18.80 -7.09
CA ARG A 10 -8.28 19.26 -6.73
C ARG A 10 -7.22 18.86 -7.76
N LEU A 11 -7.26 17.62 -8.24
CA LEU A 11 -6.27 17.09 -9.19
C LEU A 11 -6.47 17.60 -10.62
N GLY A 12 -7.72 17.80 -11.05
CA GLY A 12 -8.07 18.27 -12.39
C GLY A 12 -8.16 19.79 -12.52
N ALA A 13 -7.69 20.54 -11.52
CA ALA A 13 -7.66 21.99 -11.58
C ALA A 13 -6.86 22.46 -12.81
N GLY A 14 -7.38 23.44 -13.55
CA GLY A 14 -6.75 23.95 -14.76
C GLY A 14 -6.82 23.03 -15.98
N GLY A 15 -7.69 22.02 -15.98
CA GLY A 15 -7.88 21.11 -17.12
C GLY A 15 -6.85 19.99 -17.22
N MET A 16 -6.09 19.74 -16.14
CA MET A 16 -5.10 18.67 -16.10
C MET A 16 -5.75 17.29 -16.22
N VAL A 17 -5.22 16.43 -17.10
CA VAL A 17 -5.61 15.03 -17.19
C VAL A 17 -5.13 14.29 -15.95
N ILE A 18 -6.05 13.62 -15.25
CA ILE A 18 -5.70 12.80 -14.10
C ILE A 18 -5.15 11.47 -14.61
N THR A 19 -3.86 11.25 -14.41
CA THR A 19 -3.21 9.99 -14.77
C THR A 19 -3.55 8.88 -13.77
N TRP A 20 -3.34 7.63 -14.18
CA TRP A 20 -3.52 6.47 -13.31
C TRP A 20 -2.63 6.55 -12.06
N GLU A 21 -1.40 7.06 -12.18
CA GLU A 21 -0.48 7.25 -11.06
C GLU A 21 -1.00 8.27 -10.03
N MET A 22 -1.61 9.36 -10.50
CA MET A 22 -2.23 10.35 -9.60
C MET A 22 -3.40 9.75 -8.82
N PHE A 23 -4.21 8.93 -9.49
CA PHE A 23 -5.28 8.18 -8.83
C PHE A 23 -4.72 7.24 -7.76
N LYS A 24 -3.74 6.38 -8.12
CA LYS A 24 -3.12 5.43 -7.19
C LYS A 24 -2.57 6.13 -5.96
N ARG A 25 -1.92 7.29 -6.12
CA ARG A 25 -1.40 8.09 -5.00
C ARG A 25 -2.51 8.60 -4.08
N GLU A 26 -3.56 9.23 -4.61
CA GLU A 26 -4.68 9.72 -3.80
C GLU A 26 -5.44 8.58 -3.11
N PHE A 27 -5.62 7.47 -3.81
CA PHE A 27 -6.23 6.26 -3.27
C PHE A 27 -5.40 5.72 -2.10
N TRP A 28 -4.08 5.62 -2.29
CA TRP A 28 -3.15 5.17 -1.25
C TRP A 28 -3.20 6.06 -0.01
N VAL A 29 -3.18 7.38 -0.18
CA VAL A 29 -3.27 8.33 0.95
C VAL A 29 -4.61 8.22 1.68
N LYS A 30 -5.73 8.06 0.96
CA LYS A 30 -7.07 8.02 1.55
C LYS A 30 -7.35 6.73 2.32
N TYR A 31 -6.94 5.59 1.77
CA TYR A 31 -7.33 4.28 2.28
C TYR A 31 -6.21 3.57 3.04
N PHE A 32 -4.95 3.98 2.85
CA PHE A 32 -3.78 3.47 3.57
C PHE A 32 -3.04 4.64 4.24
N PRO A 33 -3.67 5.34 5.20
CA PRO A 33 -3.01 6.40 5.97
C PRO A 33 -1.82 5.85 6.77
N ALA A 34 -0.94 6.75 7.22
CA ALA A 34 0.33 6.37 7.84
C ALA A 34 0.16 5.46 9.06
N ASP A 35 -0.88 5.66 9.88
CA ASP A 35 -1.20 4.82 11.04
C ASP A 35 -1.61 3.39 10.64
N VAL A 36 -2.36 3.24 9.53
CA VAL A 36 -2.73 1.93 8.98
C VAL A 36 -1.49 1.24 8.43
N ARG A 37 -0.63 1.95 7.70
CA ARG A 37 0.63 1.40 7.17
C ARG A 37 1.59 1.01 8.28
N ASN A 38 1.75 1.84 9.31
CA ASN A 38 2.61 1.55 10.45
C ASN A 38 2.14 0.31 11.20
N ARG A 39 0.81 0.15 11.38
CA ARG A 39 0.26 -1.10 11.92
C ARG A 39 0.58 -2.31 11.06
N LYS A 40 0.49 -2.19 9.73
CA LYS A 40 0.87 -3.27 8.81
C LYS A 40 2.36 -3.63 8.87
N VAL A 41 3.23 -2.64 9.10
CA VAL A 41 4.66 -2.89 9.34
C VAL A 41 4.88 -3.64 10.65
N VAL A 42 4.17 -3.26 11.72
CA VAL A 42 4.24 -4.00 13.00
C VAL A 42 3.72 -5.42 12.83
N ASP A 43 2.55 -5.60 12.19
CA ASP A 43 1.97 -6.92 11.87
C ASP A 43 2.98 -7.79 11.10
N PHE A 44 3.75 -7.19 10.20
CA PHE A 44 4.79 -7.87 9.42
C PHE A 44 5.98 -8.29 10.28
N LEU A 45 6.53 -7.36 11.08
CA LEU A 45 7.69 -7.62 11.94
C LEU A 45 7.41 -8.66 13.02
N GLU A 46 6.17 -8.71 13.50
CA GLU A 46 5.72 -9.67 14.51
C GLU A 46 5.17 -10.97 13.89
N LEU A 47 5.14 -11.09 12.57
CA LEU A 47 4.56 -12.23 11.86
C LEU A 47 5.35 -13.52 12.14
N LYS A 48 4.78 -14.39 12.96
CA LYS A 48 5.24 -15.75 13.21
C LYS A 48 4.24 -16.73 12.60
N GLN A 49 4.74 -17.86 12.07
CA GLN A 49 3.86 -18.91 11.51
C GLN A 49 2.84 -19.41 12.54
N GLY A 50 3.29 -19.70 13.77
CA GLY A 50 2.41 -20.21 14.82
C GLY A 50 1.70 -21.48 14.37
N ASN A 51 0.36 -21.47 14.39
CA ASN A 51 -0.48 -22.59 13.97
C ASN A 51 -0.92 -22.51 12.49
N MET A 52 -0.45 -21.51 11.73
CA MET A 52 -0.77 -21.40 10.30
C MET A 52 -0.05 -22.50 9.50
N THR A 53 -0.71 -22.98 8.46
CA THR A 53 -0.02 -23.75 7.42
C THR A 53 1.03 -22.87 6.74
N VAL A 54 2.02 -23.50 6.10
CA VAL A 54 3.05 -22.78 5.35
C VAL A 54 2.43 -21.90 4.26
N ALA A 55 1.37 -22.38 3.60
CA ALA A 55 0.67 -21.64 2.56
C ALA A 55 -0.03 -20.38 3.10
N GLU A 56 -0.72 -20.48 4.24
CA GLU A 56 -1.37 -19.34 4.89
C GLU A 56 -0.36 -18.31 5.38
N TYR A 57 0.75 -18.77 5.96
CA TYR A 57 1.84 -17.90 6.37
C TYR A 57 2.45 -17.16 5.18
N ALA A 58 2.74 -17.85 4.09
CA ALA A 58 3.31 -17.27 2.88
C ALA A 58 2.39 -16.19 2.29
N ALA A 59 1.09 -16.49 2.14
CA ALA A 59 0.11 -15.52 1.66
C ALA A 59 0.03 -14.28 2.57
N LYS A 60 0.08 -14.46 3.89
CA LYS A 60 0.09 -13.35 4.85
C LYS A 60 1.38 -12.54 4.79
N PHE A 61 2.53 -13.20 4.64
CA PHE A 61 3.82 -12.57 4.47
C PHE A 61 3.86 -11.68 3.23
N GLU A 62 3.45 -12.20 2.06
CA GLU A 62 3.36 -11.44 0.81
C GLU A 62 2.42 -10.23 0.92
N SER A 63 1.26 -10.40 1.58
CA SER A 63 0.31 -9.30 1.76
C SER A 63 0.82 -8.16 2.63
N LEU A 64 1.79 -8.44 3.50
CA LEU A 64 2.34 -7.50 4.48
C LEU A 64 3.70 -6.94 4.04
N SER A 65 4.48 -7.68 3.25
CA SER A 65 5.81 -7.26 2.77
C SER A 65 5.76 -5.97 1.95
N VAL A 66 4.66 -5.75 1.22
CA VAL A 66 4.40 -4.52 0.44
C VAL A 66 4.37 -3.24 1.30
N PHE A 67 4.23 -3.35 2.62
CA PHE A 67 4.28 -2.19 3.53
C PHE A 67 5.67 -1.97 4.14
N SER A 68 6.60 -2.92 3.99
CA SER A 68 7.94 -2.83 4.54
C SER A 68 8.87 -2.04 3.60
N PRO A 69 9.57 -0.99 4.09
CA PRO A 69 10.54 -0.27 3.27
C PRO A 69 11.74 -1.14 2.83
N TYR A 70 12.05 -2.22 3.57
CA TYR A 70 13.16 -3.13 3.26
C TYR A 70 12.90 -4.07 2.08
N TYR A 71 11.63 -4.29 1.72
CA TYR A 71 11.23 -5.12 0.57
C TYR A 71 10.78 -4.29 -0.63
N ASN A 72 10.65 -2.97 -0.45
CA ASN A 72 10.28 -2.03 -1.51
C ASN A 72 11.48 -1.19 -1.99
N THR A 73 12.72 -1.58 -1.65
CA THR A 73 13.88 -0.99 -2.33
C THR A 73 13.91 -1.54 -3.76
N PRO A 74 14.17 -0.69 -4.79
CA PRO A 74 14.35 -1.13 -6.18
C PRO A 74 15.54 -2.11 -6.41
N GLU A 75 16.15 -2.62 -5.34
CA GLU A 75 17.37 -3.43 -5.37
C GLU A 75 17.07 -4.94 -5.47
N ALA A 76 15.80 -5.35 -5.57
CA ALA A 76 15.40 -6.75 -5.76
C ALA A 76 15.16 -7.15 -7.23
N GLU A 77 15.47 -6.29 -8.22
CA GLU A 77 15.35 -6.62 -9.65
C GLU A 77 16.64 -7.18 -10.30
N TYR A 78 17.65 -7.54 -9.51
CA TYR A 78 18.82 -8.26 -10.01
C TYR A 78 19.12 -9.49 -9.15
N ASP A 79 18.50 -10.61 -9.51
CA ASP A 79 19.06 -11.97 -9.46
C ASP A 79 18.29 -12.89 -10.43
#